data_AF-A0A0L8BCN2-F1
#
_entry.id   AF-A0A0L8BCN2-F1
#
_cell.length_a   1.000
_cell.length_b   1.000
_cell.length_c   1.000
_cell.angle_alpha   90.00
_cell.angle_beta   90.00
_cell.angle_gamma   90.00
#
_symmetry.space_group_name_H-M   'P 1'
#
loop_
_entity.id
_entity.type
_entity.pdbx_description
1 polymer ?
#
loop_
_entity_poly.entity_id
_entity_poly.type
_entity_poly.pdbx_seq_one_letter_code
_entity_poly.pdbx_strand_id
1 'polypeptide(L)' 'MAVRGLGCPVRFTLTAGQKGDAPQADALIEGLPADVVMADTAYDSDRLRDAI' A
#
# COMPACT_ATOMS: atom_id res chain seq x y z
N MET A 1 1.83 -2.39 -4.52
CA MET A 1 3.20 -2.88 -4.20
C MET A 1 3.67 -2.13 -2.97
N ALA A 2 4.36 -2.80 -2.04
CA ALA A 2 5.01 -2.18 -0.89
C ALA A 2 6.53 -2.11 -1.13
N VAL A 3 7.15 -1.01 -0.70
CA VAL A 3 8.58 -0.73 -0.88
C VAL A 3 9.24 -0.34 0.45
N ARG A 4 10.54 -0.58 0.58
CA ARG A 4 11.35 -0.05 1.69
C ARG A 4 11.84 1.36 1.41
N GLY A 5 12.43 2.02 2.39
CA GLY A 5 12.89 3.42 2.29
C GLY A 5 13.87 3.74 1.15
N LEU A 6 14.52 2.75 0.53
CA LEU A 6 15.35 2.92 -0.67
C LEU A 6 14.63 2.58 -1.99
N GLY A 7 13.30 2.40 -1.95
CA GLY A 7 12.48 2.05 -3.11
C GLY A 7 12.51 0.57 -3.50
N CYS A 8 13.23 -0.30 -2.77
CA CYS A 8 13.26 -1.73 -3.06
C CYS A 8 11.90 -2.38 -2.78
N PRO A 9 11.27 -3.05 -3.77
CA PRO A 9 10.02 -3.79 -3.56
C PRO A 9 10.20 -4.91 -2.53
N VAL A 10 9.26 -5.02 -1.59
CA VAL A 10 9.21 -6.12 -0.61
C VAL A 10 8.01 -7.02 -0.78
N ARG A 11 6.90 -6.49 -1.29
CA ARG A 11 5.69 -7.26 -1.59
C ARG A 11 4.96 -6.67 -2.79
N PHE A 12 4.49 -7.52 -3.69
CA PHE A 12 3.63 -7.12 -4.79
C PHE A 12 2.66 -8.25 -5.14
N THR A 13 1.50 -7.86 -5.67
CA THR A 13 0.45 -8.78 -6.09
C THR A 13 -0.01 -8.33 -7.46
N LEU A 14 -0.10 -9.26 -8.41
CA LEU A 14 -0.63 -8.98 -9.74
C LEU A 14 -2.15 -9.00 -9.68
N THR A 15 -2.77 -8.02 -10.34
CA THR A 15 -4.23 -7.88 -10.41
C THR A 15 -4.69 -7.93 -11.86
N ALA A 16 -5.86 -8.51 -12.10
CA ALA A 16 -6.51 -8.37 -13.39
C ALA A 16 -7.02 -6.92 -13.54
N GLY A 17 -6.55 -6.21 -14.58
CA GLY A 17 -7.01 -4.86 -14.92
C GLY A 17 -6.69 -3.78 -13.88
N GLN A 18 -7.35 -2.64 -14.03
CA GLN A 18 -7.33 -1.53 -13.06
C GLN A 18 -8.21 -1.85 -11.87
N LYS A 19 -7.73 -1.52 -10.66
CA LYS A 19 -8.46 -1.70 -9.40
C LYS A 19 -8.30 -0.42 -8.60
N GLY A 20 -9.33 0.42 -8.62
CA GLY A 20 -9.42 1.63 -7.79
C GLY A 20 -9.52 1.27 -6.32
N ASP A 21 -9.29 2.25 -5.44
CA ASP A 21 -9.37 2.11 -3.98
C ASP A 21 -8.40 1.08 -3.35
N ALA A 22 -7.47 0.57 -4.17
CA ALA A 22 -6.39 -0.32 -3.76
C ALA A 22 -6.77 -1.42 -2.74
N PRO A 23 -7.71 -2.32 -3.07
CA PRO A 23 -8.15 -3.37 -2.15
C PRO A 23 -7.03 -4.36 -1.75
N GLN A 24 -5.90 -4.34 -2.45
CA GLN A 24 -4.73 -5.15 -2.12
C GLN A 24 -3.81 -4.49 -1.10
N ALA A 25 -3.99 -3.20 -0.79
CA ALA A 25 -3.08 -2.44 0.04
C ALA A 25 -2.94 -3.04 1.44
N ASP A 26 -4.04 -3.45 2.07
CA ASP A 26 -4.03 -4.05 3.42
C ASP A 26 -3.10 -5.26 3.49
N ALA A 27 -3.31 -6.22 2.59
CA ALA A 27 -2.52 -7.45 2.55
C ALA A 27 -1.04 -7.16 2.24
N LEU A 28 -0.74 -6.06 1.54
CA LEU A 28 0.63 -5.66 1.26
C LEU A 28 1.33 -5.05 2.47
N ILE A 29 0.61 -4.34 3.34
CA ILE A 29 1.19 -3.66 4.50
C ILE A 29 1.06 -4.43 5.81
N GLU A 30 0.16 -5.42 5.88
CA GLU A 30 -0.14 -6.20 7.07
C GLU A 30 1.14 -6.80 7.69
N GLY A 31 1.36 -6.52 8.98
CA GLY A 31 2.49 -7.01 9.75
C GLY A 31 3.86 -6.47 9.32
N LEU A 32 3.93 -5.47 8.43
CA LEU A 32 5.18 -4.79 8.14
C LEU A 32 5.51 -3.78 9.25
N PRO A 33 6.72 -3.83 9.85
CA PRO A 33 7.15 -2.79 10.76
C PRO A 33 7.43 -1.52 9.97
N ALA A 34 6.65 -0.47 10.24
CA ALA A 34 6.82 0.84 9.63
C ALA A 34 6.67 1.94 10.69
N ASP A 35 7.69 2.78 10.83
CA ASP A 35 7.62 3.97 11.69
C ASP A 35 6.95 5.15 10.97
N VAL A 36 6.97 5.14 9.64
CA VAL A 36 6.40 6.18 8.78
C VAL A 36 5.75 5.52 7.56
N VAL A 37 4.54 5.97 7.23
CA VAL A 37 3.83 5.58 6.01
C VAL A 37 3.79 6.78 5.07
N MET A 38 4.15 6.57 3.81
CA MET A 38 4.14 7.59 2.76
C MET A 38 3.29 7.10 1.59
N ALA A 39 2.35 7.94 1.16
CA ALA A 39 1.45 7.68 0.04
C ALA A 39 1.32 8.92 -0.84
N ASP A 40 0.89 8.73 -2.09
CA ASP A 40 0.56 9.84 -2.99
C ASP A 40 -0.60 10.67 -2.43
N THR A 41 -0.62 11.98 -2.68
CA THR A 41 -1.71 12.85 -2.24
C THR A 41 -3.05 12.49 -2.90
N ALA A 42 -3.01 11.98 -4.14
CA ALA A 42 -4.20 11.53 -4.86
C ALA A 42 -4.76 10.19 -4.35
N TYR A 43 -4.12 9.56 -3.36
CA TYR A 43 -4.57 8.29 -2.81
C TYR A 43 -5.76 8.48 -1.88
N ASP A 44 -6.97 8.18 -2.36
CA ASP A 44 -8.25 8.49 -1.72
C ASP A 44 -8.97 7.28 -1.11
N SER A 45 -8.21 6.29 -0.65
CA SER A 45 -8.76 5.16 0.08
C SER A 45 -8.90 5.47 1.56
N ASP A 46 -10.07 5.97 1.97
CA ASP A 46 -10.36 6.27 3.38
C ASP A 46 -10.15 5.04 4.27
N ARG A 47 -10.60 3.88 3.79
CA ARG A 47 -10.42 2.59 4.46
C ARG A 47 -8.95 2.28 4.73
N LEU A 48 -8.05 2.58 3.78
CA LEU A 48 -6.63 2.40 4.00
C LEU A 48 -6.09 3.45 4.97
N ARG A 49 -6.46 4.72 4.80
CA ARG A 49 -6.01 5.83 5.65
C ARG A 49 -6.34 5.63 7.13
N ASP A 50 -7.48 5.04 7.44
CA ASP A 50 -7.88 4.72 8.81
C ASP A 50 -7.06 3.56 9.43
N ALA A 51 -6.38 2.76 8.61
CA ALA A 51 -5.65 1.58 9.03
C ALA A 51 -4.14 1.80 9.25
N ILE A 52 -3.60 2.98 8.93
CA ILE A 52 -2.17 3.36 9.01
C ILE A 52 -1.96 4.64 9.82
#